data_AF-A0A962NF51-F1
#
_entry.id   AF-A0A962NF51-F1
#
_cell.length_a   1.000
_cell.length_b   1.000
_cell.length_c   1.000
_cell.angle_alpha   90.00
_cell.angle_beta   90.00
_cell.angle_gamma   90.00
#
_symmetry.space_group_name_H-M   'P 1'
#
loop_
_entity.id
_entity.type
_entity.pdbx_description
1 polymer ?
#
loop_
_entity_poly.entity_id
_entity_poly.type
_entity_poly.pdbx_seq_one_letter_code
_entity_poly.pdbx_strand_id
1 'polypeptide(L)'
;LVKRHDRVGRMADTLEYSDVALPVNRFRPELLQELQETCASSISFDNDLIIFRHIYIERRMTPLNIYLEKATDTQLEQAIIDYGHAIKQLAGANIFPGDFLYKNFGVTQLGRIVFYDYDEITYMTECNFRKIPPPTHPEDIFRSEPWYSVEPNDVFPEEFGTFLLTNPKIRKVFMKHHKELLHAGYWQQKQQNILSGVYEDIYPYPEVIRFRR
;
A
#
# COMPACT_ATOMS: atom_id res chain seq x y z
N LEU A 1 -14.55 -0.68 -3.01
CA LEU A 1 -13.91 -1.97 -2.69
C LEU A 1 -13.63 -2.14 -1.19
N VAL A 2 -12.82 -1.26 -0.59
CA VAL A 2 -12.35 -1.37 0.81
C VAL A 2 -13.45 -1.46 1.88
N LYS A 3 -14.54 -0.68 1.78
CA LYS A 3 -15.61 -0.63 2.81
C LYS A 3 -16.41 -1.93 2.97
N ARG A 4 -16.40 -2.80 1.96
CA ARG A 4 -17.16 -4.08 1.94
C ARG A 4 -16.27 -5.31 2.05
N HIS A 5 -14.98 -5.11 2.24
CA HIS A 5 -13.97 -6.18 2.27
C HIS A 5 -13.42 -6.38 3.67
N ASP A 6 -12.95 -7.58 4.00
CA ASP A 6 -12.22 -7.77 5.25
C ASP A 6 -10.92 -6.95 5.18
N ARG A 7 -10.79 -6.04 6.14
CA ARG A 7 -9.68 -5.08 6.23
C ARG A 7 -8.45 -5.67 6.90
N VAL A 8 -8.57 -6.84 7.52
CA VAL A 8 -7.49 -7.62 8.13
C VAL A 8 -6.59 -6.84 9.11
N GLY A 9 -7.09 -5.71 9.62
CA GLY A 9 -6.32 -4.76 10.42
C GLY A 9 -5.13 -4.13 9.68
N ARG A 10 -5.17 -4.10 8.33
CA ARG A 10 -4.16 -3.53 7.43
C ARG A 10 -4.70 -2.49 6.45
N MET A 11 -6.02 -2.28 6.38
CA MET A 11 -6.61 -1.13 5.68
C MET A 11 -7.24 -0.18 6.70
N ALA A 12 -7.00 1.12 6.55
CA ALA A 12 -7.64 2.15 7.35
C ALA A 12 -9.16 2.19 7.08
N ASP A 13 -9.94 2.44 8.12
CA ASP A 13 -11.38 2.69 7.94
C ASP A 13 -11.58 4.09 7.35
N THR A 14 -12.56 4.21 6.46
CA THR A 14 -12.87 5.44 5.75
C THR A 14 -14.32 5.83 5.99
N LEU A 15 -14.52 7.07 6.41
CA LEU A 15 -15.84 7.66 6.53
C LEU A 15 -16.06 8.59 5.34
N GLU A 16 -17.03 8.22 4.51
CA GLU A 16 -17.42 8.97 3.34
C GLU A 16 -18.48 10.00 3.72
N TYR A 17 -18.26 11.26 3.34
CA TYR A 17 -19.21 12.35 3.54
C TYR A 17 -19.43 13.12 2.24
N SER A 18 -20.62 13.66 2.09
CA SER A 18 -21.01 14.50 0.96
C SER A 18 -21.60 15.81 1.46
N ASP A 19 -21.42 16.86 0.66
CA ASP A 19 -21.93 18.21 0.92
C ASP A 19 -21.53 18.75 2.31
N VAL A 20 -20.25 18.60 2.65
CA VAL A 20 -19.72 18.99 3.96
C VAL A 20 -19.41 20.48 3.98
N ALA A 21 -20.18 21.24 4.75
CA ALA A 21 -19.94 22.66 4.97
C ALA A 21 -18.99 22.89 6.16
N LEU A 22 -17.88 23.59 5.93
CA LEU A 22 -16.91 23.96 6.96
C LEU A 22 -16.66 25.47 6.95
N PRO A 23 -16.47 26.13 8.12
CA PRO A 23 -16.19 27.56 8.15
C PRO A 23 -14.83 27.90 7.54
N VAL A 24 -14.80 28.86 6.62
CA VAL A 24 -13.58 29.32 5.92
C VAL A 24 -12.51 29.80 6.91
N ASN A 25 -12.91 30.43 8.02
CA ASN A 25 -12.00 30.93 9.06
C ASN A 25 -11.24 29.84 9.84
N ARG A 26 -11.55 28.54 9.63
CA ARG A 26 -10.81 27.41 10.20
C ARG A 26 -9.63 26.97 9.33
N PHE A 27 -9.52 27.50 8.12
CA PHE A 27 -8.48 27.14 7.17
C PHE A 27 -7.38 28.19 7.16
N ARG A 28 -6.15 27.73 6.94
CA ARG A 28 -5.05 28.63 6.63
C ARG A 28 -5.22 29.15 5.19
N PRO A 29 -4.88 30.42 4.90
CA PRO A 29 -5.04 30.99 3.56
C PRO A 29 -4.35 30.16 2.47
N GLU A 30 -3.17 29.62 2.76
CA GLU A 30 -2.38 28.84 1.81
C GLU A 30 -3.08 27.52 1.43
N LEU A 31 -3.78 26.89 2.39
CA LEU A 31 -4.56 25.68 2.11
C LEU A 31 -5.80 25.98 1.28
N LEU A 32 -6.46 27.12 1.53
CA LEU A 32 -7.62 27.52 0.72
C LEU A 32 -7.23 27.78 -0.73
N GLN A 33 -6.10 28.44 -0.95
CA GLN A 33 -5.58 28.69 -2.29
C GLN A 33 -5.28 27.37 -3.01
N GLU A 34 -4.55 26.45 -2.37
CA GLU A 34 -4.24 25.13 -2.95
C GLU A 34 -5.52 24.36 -3.32
N LEU A 35 -6.54 24.36 -2.44
CA LEU A 35 -7.81 23.71 -2.69
C LEU A 35 -8.55 24.34 -3.88
N GLN A 36 -8.50 25.67 -4.03
CA GLN A 36 -9.09 26.36 -5.19
C GLN A 36 -8.34 26.06 -6.48
N GLU A 37 -7.02 25.90 -6.45
CA GLU A 37 -6.22 25.62 -7.64
C GLU A 37 -6.35 24.15 -8.10
N THR A 38 -6.40 23.22 -7.14
CA THR A 38 -6.35 21.77 -7.45
C THR A 38 -7.71 21.08 -7.43
N CYS A 39 -8.67 21.60 -6.66
CA CYS A 39 -9.94 20.93 -6.37
C CYS A 39 -11.17 21.80 -6.68
N ALA A 40 -11.04 22.83 -7.53
CA ALA A 40 -12.12 23.79 -7.83
C ALA A 40 -13.47 23.15 -8.18
N SER A 41 -13.46 22.04 -8.91
CA SER A 41 -14.66 21.32 -9.31
C SER A 41 -15.32 20.52 -8.17
N SER A 42 -14.61 20.30 -7.07
CA SER A 42 -15.07 19.50 -5.92
C SER A 42 -15.44 20.36 -4.71
N ILE A 43 -15.23 21.67 -4.78
CA ILE A 43 -15.56 22.63 -3.72
C ILE A 43 -16.47 23.75 -4.23
N SER A 44 -17.22 24.37 -3.33
CA SER A 44 -17.96 25.61 -3.60
C SER A 44 -17.95 26.49 -2.36
N PHE A 45 -18.28 27.77 -2.54
CA PHE A 45 -18.32 28.74 -1.45
C PHE A 45 -19.74 29.27 -1.29
N ASP A 46 -20.22 29.31 -0.05
CA ASP A 46 -21.49 29.93 0.34
C ASP A 46 -21.27 30.77 1.60
N ASN A 47 -21.30 32.09 1.44
CA ASN A 47 -20.97 33.05 2.49
C ASN A 47 -19.60 32.74 3.14
N ASP A 48 -19.57 32.49 4.46
CA ASP A 48 -18.37 32.16 5.22
C ASP A 48 -18.08 30.65 5.28
N LEU A 49 -18.71 29.85 4.43
CA LEU A 49 -18.56 28.40 4.36
C LEU A 49 -17.89 27.98 3.05
N ILE A 50 -16.98 27.02 3.17
CA ILE A 50 -16.52 26.19 2.07
C ILE A 50 -17.29 24.86 2.13
N ILE A 51 -17.89 24.47 1.02
CA ILE A 51 -18.68 23.25 0.88
C ILE A 51 -17.89 22.27 0.03
N PHE A 52 -17.54 21.13 0.61
CA PHE A 52 -16.91 20.02 -0.11
C PHE A 52 -17.99 19.07 -0.62
N ARG A 53 -18.04 18.84 -1.93
CA ARG A 53 -19.01 17.91 -2.54
C ARG A 53 -18.82 16.49 -2.02
N HIS A 54 -17.57 16.08 -1.87
CA HIS A 54 -17.20 14.75 -1.42
C HIS A 54 -15.86 14.76 -0.70
N ILE A 55 -15.79 14.14 0.48
CA ILE A 55 -14.54 13.92 1.23
C ILE A 55 -14.54 12.56 1.90
N TYR A 56 -13.34 12.02 2.08
CA TYR A 56 -13.08 10.89 2.97
C TYR A 56 -12.39 11.37 4.23
N ILE A 57 -12.84 10.89 5.38
CA ILE A 57 -12.19 11.09 6.66
C ILE A 57 -11.59 9.76 7.12
N GLU A 58 -10.30 9.77 7.41
CA GLU A 58 -9.56 8.60 7.86
C GLU A 58 -8.79 8.87 9.15
N ARG A 59 -8.36 7.79 9.80
CA ARG A 59 -7.48 7.91 10.96
C ARG A 59 -6.12 8.44 10.53
N ARG A 60 -5.74 9.61 11.04
CA ARG A 60 -4.41 10.18 10.83
C ARG A 60 -3.32 9.23 11.38
N MET A 61 -2.36 8.91 10.52
CA MET A 61 -1.16 8.12 10.82
C MET A 61 0.09 8.88 10.38
N THR A 62 1.27 8.43 10.81
CA THR A 62 2.54 8.94 10.29
C THR A 62 2.87 8.16 9.01
N PRO A 63 3.03 8.80 7.84
CA PRO A 63 3.47 8.11 6.63
C PRO A 63 4.77 7.34 6.87
N LEU A 64 4.86 6.10 6.37
CA LEU A 64 5.95 5.18 6.68
C LEU A 64 7.28 5.70 6.14
N ASN A 65 7.32 6.37 4.99
CA ASN A 65 8.53 7.05 4.51
C ASN A 65 9.06 8.08 5.53
N ILE A 66 8.17 8.92 6.08
CA ILE A 66 8.53 9.94 7.09
C ILE A 66 8.96 9.27 8.41
N TYR A 67 8.31 8.16 8.78
CA TYR A 67 8.68 7.38 9.96
C TYR A 67 10.10 6.80 9.84
N LEU A 68 10.41 6.19 8.68
CA LEU A 68 11.70 5.54 8.43
C LEU A 68 12.88 6.51 8.42
N GLU A 69 12.67 7.77 8.04
CA GLU A 69 13.71 8.82 8.11
C GLU A 69 14.19 9.12 9.54
N LYS A 70 13.30 8.94 10.53
CA LYS A 70 13.55 9.29 11.95
C LYS A 70 13.72 8.07 12.85
N ALA A 71 13.47 6.87 12.32
CA ALA A 71 13.48 5.64 13.08
C ALA A 71 14.91 5.28 13.53
N THR A 72 15.03 4.78 14.77
CA THR A 72 16.23 4.05 15.20
C THR A 72 16.36 2.74 14.41
N ASP A 73 17.56 2.12 14.41
CA ASP A 73 17.78 0.86 13.69
C ASP A 73 16.81 -0.25 14.11
N THR A 74 16.49 -0.35 15.40
CA THR A 74 15.50 -1.31 15.92
C THR A 74 14.09 -1.01 15.43
N GLN A 75 13.67 0.26 15.43
CA GLN A 75 12.35 0.66 14.94
C GLN A 75 12.21 0.45 13.42
N LEU A 76 13.28 0.72 12.68
CA LEU A 76 13.36 0.46 11.24
C LEU A 76 13.17 -1.03 10.97
N GLU A 77 13.91 -1.91 11.67
CA GLU A 77 13.77 -3.35 11.48
C GLU A 77 12.33 -3.81 11.77
N GLN A 78 11.73 -3.36 12.87
CA GLN A 78 10.35 -3.70 13.21
C GLN A 78 9.33 -3.18 12.18
N ALA A 79 9.48 -1.95 11.70
CA ALA A 79 8.58 -1.36 10.73
C ALA A 79 8.66 -2.07 9.37
N ILE A 80 9.86 -2.45 8.91
CA ILE A 80 10.03 -3.18 7.64
C ILE A 80 9.49 -4.62 7.76
N ILE A 81 9.65 -5.26 8.92
CA ILE A 81 9.04 -6.56 9.19
C ILE A 81 7.51 -6.45 9.13
N ASP A 82 6.93 -5.48 9.83
CA ASP A 82 5.47 -5.33 9.86
C ASP A 82 4.89 -4.85 8.51
N TYR A 83 5.66 -4.08 7.73
CA TYR A 83 5.32 -3.69 6.36
C TYR A 83 5.21 -4.91 5.44
N GLY A 84 6.19 -5.82 5.45
CA GLY A 84 6.10 -7.04 4.66
C GLY A 84 4.95 -7.93 5.13
N HIS A 85 4.70 -8.03 6.44
CA HIS A 85 3.51 -8.72 6.95
C HIS A 85 2.20 -8.06 6.49
N ALA A 86 2.12 -6.73 6.46
CA ALA A 86 0.95 -6.02 5.98
C ALA A 86 0.62 -6.39 4.53
N ILE A 87 1.64 -6.38 3.65
CA ILE A 87 1.49 -6.81 2.24
C ILE A 87 0.96 -8.23 2.14
N LYS A 88 1.55 -9.17 2.88
CA LYS A 88 1.15 -10.58 2.85
C LYS A 88 -0.28 -10.79 3.33
N GLN A 89 -0.69 -10.05 4.36
CA GLN A 89 -2.04 -10.13 4.91
C GLN A 89 -3.08 -9.52 3.97
N LEU A 90 -2.76 -8.41 3.29
CA LEU A 90 -3.59 -7.86 2.22
C LEU A 90 -3.75 -8.87 1.08
N ALA A 91 -2.63 -9.46 0.62
CA ALA A 91 -2.64 -10.47 -0.42
C ALA A 91 -3.47 -11.71 -0.02
N GLY A 92 -3.34 -12.18 1.23
CA GLY A 92 -4.15 -13.28 1.78
C GLY A 92 -5.65 -12.96 1.84
N ALA A 93 -6.00 -11.68 1.92
CA ALA A 93 -7.37 -11.19 1.81
C ALA A 93 -7.80 -10.92 0.36
N ASN A 94 -7.10 -11.43 -0.65
CA ASN A 94 -7.38 -11.15 -2.07
C ASN A 94 -7.22 -9.68 -2.49
N ILE A 95 -6.50 -8.86 -1.73
CA ILE A 95 -6.24 -7.45 -2.07
C ILE A 95 -4.79 -7.27 -2.51
N PHE A 96 -4.60 -6.76 -3.73
CA PHE A 96 -3.31 -6.33 -4.24
C PHE A 96 -3.22 -4.79 -4.16
N PRO A 97 -2.24 -4.22 -3.43
CA PRO A 97 -2.14 -2.77 -3.23
C PRO A 97 -1.84 -1.93 -4.48
N GLY A 98 -1.32 -2.53 -5.55
CA GLY A 98 -0.83 -1.79 -6.72
C GLY A 98 0.51 -1.10 -6.45
N ASP A 99 0.48 0.00 -5.70
CA ASP A 99 1.66 0.79 -5.35
C ASP A 99 2.20 0.45 -3.95
N PHE A 100 3.33 -0.26 -3.93
CA PHE A 100 4.02 -0.68 -2.71
C PHE A 100 4.84 0.43 -2.02
N LEU A 101 4.92 1.65 -2.56
CA LEU A 101 5.74 2.71 -2.01
C LEU A 101 5.39 3.02 -0.55
N TYR A 102 6.42 3.28 0.27
CA TYR A 102 6.26 3.56 1.70
C TYR A 102 5.36 4.79 1.98
N LYS A 103 5.23 5.71 1.03
CA LYS A 103 4.32 6.88 1.15
C LYS A 103 2.83 6.51 1.20
N ASN A 104 2.46 5.28 0.86
CA ASN A 104 1.07 4.80 0.85
C ASN A 104 0.71 3.98 2.09
N PHE A 105 1.69 3.81 2.99
CA PHE A 105 1.54 3.07 4.24
C PHE A 105 1.73 4.01 5.41
N GLY A 106 0.94 3.80 6.46
CA GLY A 106 0.92 4.59 7.68
C GLY A 106 1.35 3.76 8.87
N VAL A 107 2.06 4.42 9.78
CA VAL A 107 2.43 3.88 11.08
C VAL A 107 1.46 4.42 12.11
N THR A 108 0.75 3.50 12.77
CA THR A 108 -0.13 3.82 13.89
C THR A 108 0.67 4.14 15.16
N GLN A 109 -0.01 4.68 16.19
CA GLN A 109 0.60 4.93 17.50
C GLN A 109 1.18 3.68 18.16
N LEU A 110 0.64 2.49 17.85
CA LEU A 110 1.14 1.20 18.37
C LEU A 110 2.23 0.58 17.48
N GLY A 111 2.71 1.30 16.47
CA GLY A 111 3.76 0.83 15.56
C GLY A 111 3.27 -0.12 14.45
N ARG A 112 1.95 -0.35 14.32
CA ARG A 112 1.37 -1.15 13.24
C ARG A 112 1.41 -0.40 11.91
N ILE A 113 1.73 -1.13 10.84
CA ILE A 113 1.70 -0.68 9.45
C ILE A 113 0.32 -0.95 8.85
N VAL A 114 -0.26 0.09 8.25
CA VAL A 114 -1.59 0.10 7.66
C VAL A 114 -1.53 0.79 6.29
N PHE A 115 -2.12 0.19 5.28
CA PHE A 115 -2.27 0.76 3.95
C PHE A 115 -3.45 1.73 3.91
N TYR A 116 -3.29 2.87 3.22
CA TYR A 116 -4.32 3.92 3.15
C TYR A 116 -4.52 4.53 1.76
N ASP A 117 -3.72 4.18 0.76
CA ASP A 117 -3.88 4.70 -0.61
C ASP A 117 -4.69 3.72 -1.45
N TYR A 118 -5.94 4.04 -1.79
CA TYR A 118 -6.86 3.07 -2.39
C TYR A 118 -7.09 3.24 -3.89
N ASP A 119 -6.34 4.11 -4.55
CA ASP A 119 -6.60 4.42 -5.96
C ASP A 119 -6.14 3.29 -6.90
N GLU A 120 -5.05 2.59 -6.55
CA GLU A 120 -4.43 1.54 -7.37
C GLU A 120 -4.74 0.10 -6.90
N ILE A 121 -5.72 -0.06 -6.00
CA ILE A 121 -6.06 -1.40 -5.50
C ILE A 121 -6.79 -2.22 -6.55
N THR A 122 -6.44 -3.50 -6.62
CA THR A 122 -7.13 -4.49 -7.43
C THR A 122 -7.24 -5.80 -6.67
N TYR A 123 -8.10 -6.70 -7.13
CA TYR A 123 -8.13 -8.04 -6.58
C TYR A 123 -6.90 -8.82 -7.01
N MET A 124 -6.34 -9.59 -6.08
CA MET A 124 -5.25 -10.51 -6.39
C MET A 124 -5.61 -11.43 -7.56
N THR A 125 -6.87 -11.88 -7.68
CA THR A 125 -7.36 -12.72 -8.79
C THR A 125 -7.41 -12.06 -10.16
N GLU A 126 -7.31 -10.73 -10.24
CA GLU A 126 -7.32 -9.96 -11.50
C GLU A 126 -5.90 -9.68 -12.01
N CYS A 127 -4.90 -9.79 -11.13
CA CYS A 127 -3.49 -9.63 -11.48
C CYS A 127 -2.95 -10.84 -12.26
N ASN A 128 -2.01 -10.60 -13.17
CA ASN A 128 -1.23 -11.64 -13.82
C ASN A 128 0.23 -11.57 -13.32
N PHE A 129 0.55 -12.35 -12.27
CA PHE A 129 1.90 -12.36 -11.73
C PHE A 129 2.84 -13.14 -12.63
N ARG A 130 3.85 -12.47 -13.17
CA ARG A 130 4.82 -13.04 -14.11
C ARG A 130 6.24 -12.88 -13.62
N LYS A 131 7.11 -13.76 -14.11
CA LYS A 131 8.55 -13.61 -13.98
C LYS A 131 9.06 -12.78 -15.16
N ILE A 132 10.04 -11.91 -14.93
CA ILE A 132 10.73 -11.24 -16.04
C ILE A 132 11.45 -12.34 -16.84
N PRO A 133 11.18 -12.47 -18.16
CA PRO A 133 11.85 -13.48 -18.97
C PRO A 133 13.36 -13.18 -19.01
N PRO A 134 14.23 -14.20 -19.11
CA PRO A 134 15.66 -13.95 -19.32
C PRO A 134 15.88 -13.21 -20.64
N PRO A 135 16.92 -12.35 -20.73
CA PRO A 135 17.26 -11.70 -21.99
C PRO A 135 17.59 -12.74 -23.06
N THR A 136 17.03 -12.56 -24.26
CA THR A 136 17.25 -13.45 -25.40
C THR A 136 18.58 -13.17 -26.09
N HIS A 137 18.97 -11.90 -26.12
CA HIS A 137 20.22 -11.43 -26.70
C HIS A 137 20.94 -10.46 -25.73
N PRO A 138 22.28 -10.33 -25.81
CA PRO A 138 23.04 -9.42 -24.94
C PRO A 138 22.58 -7.96 -25.00
N GLU A 139 22.13 -7.49 -26.17
CA GLU A 139 21.62 -6.13 -26.39
C GLU A 139 20.33 -5.83 -25.61
N ASP A 140 19.55 -6.86 -25.25
CA ASP A 140 18.28 -6.69 -24.53
C ASP A 140 18.49 -6.05 -23.14
N ILE A 141 19.66 -6.28 -22.53
CA ILE A 141 20.04 -5.73 -21.22
C ILE A 141 20.19 -4.20 -21.26
N PHE A 142 20.49 -3.63 -22.42
CA PHE A 142 20.77 -2.20 -22.60
C PHE A 142 19.58 -1.41 -23.16
N ARG A 143 18.44 -2.08 -23.43
CA ARG A 143 17.25 -1.40 -23.95
C ARG A 143 16.61 -0.52 -22.88
N SER A 144 16.07 0.62 -23.30
CA SER A 144 15.26 1.49 -22.46
C SER A 144 13.83 0.96 -22.25
N GLU A 145 13.35 0.12 -23.16
CA GLU A 145 12.03 -0.50 -23.12
C GLU A 145 12.15 -2.02 -22.91
N PRO A 146 11.18 -2.66 -22.23
CA PRO A 146 11.14 -4.11 -22.09
C PRO A 146 11.20 -4.83 -23.44
N TRP A 147 12.03 -5.87 -23.57
CA TRP A 147 12.07 -6.73 -24.78
C TRP A 147 10.95 -7.78 -24.83
N TYR A 148 10.05 -7.76 -23.84
CA TYR A 148 8.93 -8.66 -23.69
C TYR A 148 7.63 -7.86 -23.61
N SER A 149 6.52 -8.47 -24.03
CA SER A 149 5.20 -7.84 -23.95
C SER A 149 4.72 -7.79 -22.50
N VAL A 150 4.18 -6.63 -22.14
CA VAL A 150 3.60 -6.31 -20.84
C VAL A 150 2.15 -5.87 -21.07
N GLU A 151 1.22 -6.60 -20.48
CA GLU A 151 -0.21 -6.26 -20.47
C GLU A 151 -0.57 -5.42 -19.23
N PRO A 152 -1.69 -4.67 -19.23
CA PRO A 152 -2.04 -3.77 -18.12
C PRO A 152 -2.13 -4.41 -16.73
N ASN A 153 -2.49 -5.70 -16.66
CA ASN A 153 -2.62 -6.43 -15.39
C ASN A 153 -1.37 -7.26 -15.05
N ASP A 154 -0.32 -7.19 -15.87
CA ASP A 154 0.92 -7.91 -15.60
C ASP A 154 1.66 -7.27 -14.43
N VAL A 155 2.04 -8.11 -13.48
CA VAL A 155 2.82 -7.69 -12.31
C VAL A 155 4.12 -8.49 -12.27
N PHE A 156 5.24 -7.80 -12.16
CA PHE A 156 6.58 -8.38 -12.03
C PHE A 156 7.16 -8.11 -10.64
N PRO A 157 6.96 -9.00 -9.66
CA PRO A 157 7.39 -8.74 -8.28
C PRO A 157 8.90 -8.53 -8.10
N GLU A 158 9.70 -9.01 -9.04
CA GLU A 158 11.15 -8.81 -9.08
C GLU A 158 11.51 -7.32 -9.17
N GLU A 159 10.67 -6.50 -9.80
CA GLU A 159 10.89 -5.06 -9.96
C GLU A 159 10.72 -4.30 -8.66
N PHE A 160 9.91 -4.79 -7.70
CA PHE A 160 9.71 -4.14 -6.41
C PHE A 160 11.02 -3.90 -5.68
N GLY A 161 11.98 -4.82 -5.84
CA GLY A 161 13.30 -4.72 -5.24
C GLY A 161 14.12 -3.53 -5.75
N THR A 162 13.83 -2.99 -6.94
CA THR A 162 14.58 -1.90 -7.55
C THR A 162 14.28 -0.56 -6.89
N PHE A 163 13.01 -0.30 -6.53
CA PHE A 163 12.58 0.96 -5.95
C PHE A 163 12.39 0.90 -4.43
N LEU A 164 11.99 -0.25 -3.85
CA LEU A 164 11.78 -0.36 -2.40
C LEU A 164 13.09 -0.52 -1.62
N LEU A 165 14.11 -1.16 -2.21
CA LEU A 165 15.28 -1.66 -1.49
C LEU A 165 16.57 -0.90 -1.81
N THR A 166 16.44 0.40 -2.13
CA THR A 166 17.57 1.30 -2.41
C THR A 166 18.42 1.55 -1.15
N ASN A 167 17.80 1.63 0.03
CA ASN A 167 18.52 1.76 1.30
C ASN A 167 19.08 0.39 1.76
N PRO A 168 20.41 0.26 1.98
CA PRO A 168 21.04 -1.01 2.37
C PRO A 168 20.51 -1.61 3.68
N LYS A 169 20.16 -0.78 4.67
CA LYS A 169 19.61 -1.24 5.96
C LYS A 169 18.24 -1.89 5.76
N ILE A 170 17.37 -1.21 5.01
CA ILE A 170 16.05 -1.72 4.64
C ILE A 170 16.18 -3.00 3.82
N ARG A 171 17.04 -2.99 2.78
CA ARG A 171 17.30 -4.17 1.93
C ARG A 171 17.71 -5.38 2.75
N LYS A 172 18.63 -5.21 3.71
CA LYS A 172 19.09 -6.30 4.58
C LYS A 172 17.94 -6.94 5.36
N VAL A 173 17.09 -6.13 5.99
CA VAL A 173 15.94 -6.62 6.77
C VAL A 173 14.91 -7.26 5.85
N PHE A 174 14.54 -6.60 4.76
CA PHE A 174 13.54 -7.10 3.82
C PHE A 174 13.96 -8.43 3.19
N MET A 175 15.20 -8.55 2.72
CA MET A 175 15.70 -9.80 2.12
C MET A 175 15.78 -10.95 3.15
N LYS A 176 15.99 -10.64 4.44
CA LYS A 176 16.00 -11.63 5.51
C LYS A 176 14.61 -12.18 5.82
N HIS A 177 13.58 -11.33 5.79
CA HIS A 177 12.23 -11.69 6.29
C HIS A 177 11.16 -11.86 5.20
N HIS A 178 11.34 -11.26 4.02
CA HIS A 178 10.29 -11.06 3.02
C HIS A 178 10.75 -11.21 1.56
N LYS A 179 11.89 -11.87 1.32
CA LYS A 179 12.42 -12.07 -0.04
C LYS A 179 11.42 -12.72 -1.01
N GLU A 180 10.51 -13.53 -0.49
CA GLU A 180 9.45 -14.19 -1.25
C GLU A 180 8.46 -13.21 -1.90
N LEU A 181 8.30 -11.99 -1.36
CA LEU A 181 7.50 -10.95 -2.00
C LEU A 181 8.08 -10.50 -3.35
N LEU A 182 9.35 -10.78 -3.62
CA LEU A 182 10.01 -10.50 -4.90
C LEU A 182 9.89 -11.65 -5.90
N HIS A 183 9.17 -12.72 -5.58
CA HIS A 183 9.06 -13.91 -6.41
C HIS A 183 7.62 -14.11 -6.89
N ALA A 184 7.41 -14.11 -8.22
CA ALA A 184 6.09 -14.33 -8.82
C ALA A 184 5.38 -15.59 -8.30
N GLY A 185 6.12 -16.68 -8.08
CA GLY A 185 5.57 -17.95 -7.56
C GLY A 185 4.89 -17.82 -6.19
N TYR A 186 5.35 -16.90 -5.33
CA TYR A 186 4.68 -16.62 -4.05
C TYR A 186 3.25 -16.10 -4.27
N TRP A 187 3.11 -15.12 -5.16
CA TRP A 187 1.84 -14.48 -5.47
C TRP A 187 0.90 -15.40 -6.24
N GLN A 188 1.44 -16.16 -7.20
CA GLN A 188 0.69 -17.21 -7.91
C GLN A 188 0.15 -18.26 -6.94
N GLN A 189 0.93 -18.70 -5.95
CA GLN A 189 0.45 -19.63 -4.94
C GLN A 189 -0.68 -19.02 -4.09
N LYS A 190 -0.57 -17.73 -3.71
CA LYS A 190 -1.65 -17.02 -3.01
C LYS A 190 -2.93 -16.97 -3.85
N GLN A 191 -2.83 -16.65 -5.13
CA GLN A 191 -3.98 -16.68 -6.05
C GLN A 191 -4.62 -18.06 -6.10
N GLN A 192 -3.83 -19.13 -6.22
CA GLN A 192 -4.35 -20.50 -6.25
C GLN A 192 -5.06 -20.87 -4.94
N ASN A 193 -4.53 -20.46 -3.79
CA ASN A 193 -5.18 -20.67 -2.49
C ASN A 193 -6.54 -19.95 -2.45
N ILE A 194 -6.60 -18.69 -2.88
CA ILE A 194 -7.84 -17.91 -2.92
C ILE A 194 -8.87 -18.57 -3.86
N LEU A 195 -8.46 -18.97 -5.07
CA LEU A 195 -9.32 -19.62 -6.06
C LEU A 195 -9.83 -20.99 -5.60
N SER A 196 -9.07 -21.68 -4.73
CA SER A 196 -9.49 -22.94 -4.10
C SER A 196 -10.32 -22.74 -2.83
N GLY A 197 -10.66 -21.49 -2.47
CA GLY A 197 -11.45 -21.16 -1.28
C GLY A 197 -10.68 -21.31 0.04
N VAL A 198 -9.35 -21.39 -0.02
CA VAL A 198 -8.48 -21.44 1.16
C VAL A 198 -8.19 -20.01 1.61
N TYR A 199 -8.83 -19.62 2.71
CA TYR A 199 -8.59 -18.33 3.36
C TYR A 199 -7.55 -18.49 4.47
N GLU A 200 -6.60 -17.57 4.52
CA GLU A 200 -5.56 -17.58 5.54
C GLU A 200 -6.06 -16.97 6.85
N ASP A 201 -5.64 -17.57 7.96
CA ASP A 201 -5.93 -16.99 9.27
C ASP A 201 -5.15 -15.68 9.47
N ILE A 202 -5.87 -14.58 9.69
CA ILE A 202 -5.29 -13.33 10.15
C ILE A 202 -5.40 -13.24 11.67
N TYR A 203 -4.24 -13.19 12.34
CA TYR A 203 -4.18 -13.01 13.79
C TYR A 203 -3.91 -11.54 14.14
N PRO A 204 -4.75 -10.91 14.98
CA PRO A 204 -4.56 -9.52 15.42
C PRO A 204 -3.52 -9.40 16.55
N TYR A 205 -2.66 -10.41 16.73
CA TYR A 205 -1.67 -10.49 17.80
C TYR A 205 -0.37 -11.19 17.34
N PRO A 206 0.76 -10.94 18.03
CA PRO A 206 2.03 -11.61 17.73
C PRO A 206 1.97 -13.12 17.93
N GLU A 207 2.68 -13.87 17.09
CA GLU A 207 2.75 -15.34 17.17
C GLU A 207 3.29 -15.84 18.52
N VAL A 208 4.18 -15.07 19.16
CA VAL A 208 4.80 -15.43 20.45
C VAL A 208 3.80 -15.57 21.61
N ILE A 209 2.62 -14.97 21.50
CA ILE A 209 1.54 -15.12 22.51
C ILE A 209 0.44 -16.09 22.07
N ARG A 210 0.59 -16.75 20.93
CA ARG A 210 -0.36 -17.75 20.44
C ARG A 210 -0.24 -19.01 21.29
N PHE A 211 -1.38 -19.50 21.80
CA PHE A 211 -1.42 -20.81 22.47
C PHE A 211 -1.01 -21.90 21.47
N ARG A 212 -0.06 -22.75 21.88
CA ARG A 212 0.33 -23.93 21.08
C ARG A 212 -0.82 -24.92 21.14
N ARG A 213 -1.24 -25.39 19.97
CA ARG A 213 -2.17 -26.52 19.84
C ARG A 213 -1.39 -27.82 19.90
#